data_AF-A0A6L4YGW7-F1
#
_entry.id   AF-A0A6L4YGW7-F1
#
_cell.length_a   1.000
_cell.length_b   1.000
_cell.length_c   1.000
_cell.angle_alpha   90.00
_cell.angle_beta   90.00
_cell.angle_gamma   90.00
#
_symmetry.space_group_name_H-M   'P 1'
#
loop_
_entity.id
_entity.type
_entity.pdbx_description
1 polymer ?
#
loop_
_entity_poly.entity_id
_entity_poly.type
_entity_poly.pdbx_seq_one_letter_code
_entity_poly.pdbx_strand_id
1 'polypeptide(L)'
;MSVLRKPEVSAKFIRNYVGAHADFGELELDEDDPRHAMVRRHNPRKLRPVLVFLDGQGKEVARLSGGLKSKEDALLLDRFVTEKRYRKSDFSTFKATQRG
;
A
#
# COMPACT_ATOMS: atom_id res chain seq x y z
N MET A 1 0.11 7.59 16.52
CA MET A 1 -0.40 6.22 16.27
C MET A 1 -0.46 5.96 14.77
N SER A 2 -0.10 4.75 14.32
CA SER A 2 -0.25 4.35 12.91
C SER A 2 -1.73 4.38 12.50
N VAL A 3 -2.02 4.92 11.31
CA VAL A 3 -3.39 4.99 10.74
C VAL A 3 -4.03 3.60 10.65
N LEU A 4 -3.24 2.57 10.33
CA LEU A 4 -3.71 1.18 10.20
C LEU A 4 -4.18 0.58 11.53
N ARG A 5 -3.76 1.13 12.68
CA ARG A 5 -4.17 0.68 14.01
C ARG A 5 -5.46 1.33 14.49
N LYS A 6 -6.04 2.28 13.75
CA LYS A 6 -7.35 2.85 14.09
C LYS A 6 -8.42 1.75 13.95
N PRO A 7 -9.31 1.54 14.92
CA PRO A 7 -10.25 0.42 14.94
C PRO A 7 -11.06 0.27 13.65
N GLU A 8 -11.57 1.38 13.13
CA GLU A 8 -12.39 1.43 11.92
C GLU A 8 -11.61 1.11 10.64
N VAL A 9 -10.31 1.46 10.59
CA VAL A 9 -9.43 1.10 9.47
C VAL A 9 -9.05 -0.37 9.57
N SER A 10 -8.65 -0.81 10.77
CA SER A 10 -8.25 -2.19 11.03
C SER A 10 -9.39 -3.17 10.74
N ALA A 11 -10.62 -2.88 11.18
CA ALA A 11 -11.79 -3.72 10.92
C ALA A 11 -12.08 -3.89 9.42
N LYS A 12 -11.94 -2.82 8.63
CA LYS A 12 -12.09 -2.89 7.16
C LYS A 12 -10.97 -3.70 6.52
N PHE A 13 -9.72 -3.43 6.89
CA PHE A 13 -8.57 -4.06 6.27
C PHE A 13 -8.48 -5.56 6.58
N ILE A 14 -8.75 -5.96 7.83
CA ILE A 14 -8.81 -7.38 8.23
C ILE A 14 -9.92 -8.13 7.49
N ARG A 15 -11.06 -7.48 7.25
CA ARG A 15 -12.17 -8.08 6.52
C ARG A 15 -11.85 -8.29 5.04
N ASN A 16 -11.14 -7.35 4.41
CA ASN A 16 -10.99 -7.28 2.95
C ASN A 16 -9.66 -7.85 2.43
N TYR A 17 -8.62 -7.93 3.27
CA TYR A 17 -7.27 -8.28 2.85
C TYR A 17 -6.59 -9.28 3.77
N VAL A 18 -5.71 -10.09 3.19
CA VAL A 18 -4.66 -10.80 3.94
C VAL A 18 -3.42 -9.90 3.96
N GLY A 19 -3.00 -9.48 5.15
CA GLY A 19 -1.88 -8.58 5.33
C GLY A 19 -0.56 -9.31 5.56
N ALA A 20 0.49 -8.89 4.85
CA ALA A 20 1.87 -9.25 5.14
C ALA A 20 2.69 -7.97 5.38
N HIS A 21 3.66 -8.03 6.29
CA HIS A 21 4.55 -6.94 6.61
C HIS A 21 6.00 -7.39 6.43
N ALA A 22 6.79 -6.59 5.71
CA ALA A 22 8.23 -6.79 5.56
C ALA A 22 8.94 -5.49 5.96
N ASP A 23 9.84 -5.59 6.93
CA ASP A 23 10.74 -4.49 7.28
C ASP A 23 12.08 -4.72 6.58
N PHE A 24 12.53 -3.70 5.84
CA PHE A 24 13.79 -3.72 5.10
C PHE A 24 14.82 -2.73 5.68
N GLY A 25 14.52 -2.10 6.83
CA GLY A 25 15.40 -1.12 7.46
C GLY A 25 16.76 -1.70 7.83
N GLU A 26 16.76 -2.91 8.41
CA GLU A 26 17.96 -3.63 8.86
C GLU A 26 18.50 -4.59 7.79
N LEU A 27 17.85 -4.69 6.63
CA LEU A 27 18.29 -5.62 5.58
C LEU A 27 19.55 -5.04 4.90
N GLU A 28 20.73 -5.50 5.30
CA GLU A 28 21.94 -5.33 4.49
C GLU A 28 21.74 -6.10 3.20
N LEU A 29 21.65 -5.37 2.10
CA LEU A 29 21.48 -5.96 0.78
C LEU A 29 22.87 -6.04 0.18
N ASP A 30 23.41 -7.25 0.13
CA ASP A 30 24.53 -7.55 -0.74
C ASP A 30 24.17 -7.14 -2.18
N GLU A 31 25.12 -6.60 -2.94
CA GLU A 31 24.90 -6.20 -4.33
C GLU A 31 24.57 -7.42 -5.21
N ASP A 32 25.02 -8.60 -4.80
CA ASP A 32 24.77 -9.87 -5.50
C ASP A 32 23.46 -10.57 -5.07
N ASP A 33 22.72 -10.02 -4.10
CA ASP A 33 21.45 -10.62 -3.66
C ASP A 33 20.35 -10.41 -4.73
N PRO A 34 19.70 -11.48 -5.24
CA PRO A 34 18.63 -11.34 -6.24
C PRO A 34 17.43 -10.52 -5.74
N ARG A 35 17.26 -10.38 -4.42
CA ARG A 35 16.22 -9.54 -3.78
C ARG A 35 16.59 -8.06 -3.80
N HIS A 36 17.85 -7.71 -4.06
CA HIS A 36 18.32 -6.33 -4.14
C HIS A 36 17.54 -5.54 -5.19
N ALA A 37 17.29 -6.11 -6.37
CA ALA A 37 16.50 -5.48 -7.43
C ALA A 37 15.05 -5.20 -6.98
N MET A 38 14.43 -6.15 -6.28
CA MET A 38 13.07 -6.00 -5.74
C MET A 38 13.03 -4.91 -4.67
N VAL A 39 13.96 -4.91 -3.71
CA VAL A 39 13.99 -3.91 -2.63
C VAL A 39 14.35 -2.53 -3.17
N ARG A 40 15.29 -2.40 -4.11
CA ARG A 40 15.55 -1.11 -4.80
C ARG A 40 14.32 -0.61 -5.54
N ARG A 41 13.61 -1.48 -6.27
CA ARG A 41 12.40 -1.09 -6.99
C ARG A 41 11.31 -0.61 -6.05
N HIS A 42 11.14 -1.24 -4.89
CA HIS A 42 10.01 -0.98 -4.01
C HIS A 42 10.32 -0.03 -2.83
N ASN A 43 11.58 0.12 -2.43
CA ASN A 43 12.01 0.99 -1.36
C ASN A 43 13.41 1.60 -1.66
N PRO A 44 13.56 2.40 -2.73
CA PRO A 44 14.85 2.84 -3.27
C PRO A 44 15.71 3.68 -2.32
N ARG A 45 15.10 4.21 -1.25
CA ARG A 45 15.81 4.99 -0.22
C ARG A 45 15.71 4.34 1.16
N LYS A 46 15.11 3.16 1.31
CA LYS A 46 14.79 2.51 2.60
C LYS A 46 13.94 3.33 3.59
N LEU A 47 13.56 4.56 3.25
CA LEU A 47 13.06 5.55 4.21
C LEU A 47 11.53 5.70 4.26
N ARG A 48 10.78 5.06 3.36
CA ARG A 48 9.33 5.35 3.23
C ARG A 48 8.50 4.07 3.23
N PRO A 49 7.47 3.98 4.10
CA PRO A 49 6.55 2.85 4.06
C PRO A 49 5.83 2.80 2.71
N VAL A 50 5.71 1.60 2.16
CA VAL A 50 5.01 1.33 0.90
C VAL A 50 3.92 0.30 1.15
N LEU A 51 2.71 0.63 0.71
CA LEU A 51 1.58 -0.29 0.69
C LEU A 51 1.38 -0.76 -0.74
N VAL A 52 1.28 -2.07 -0.92
CA VAL A 52 1.00 -2.71 -2.21
C VAL A 52 -0.24 -3.58 -2.04
N PHE A 53 -1.19 -3.42 -2.95
CA PHE A 53 -2.38 -4.26 -3.01
C PHE A 53 -2.27 -5.17 -4.23
N LEU A 54 -2.44 -6.46 -4.00
CA LEU A 54 -2.43 -7.49 -5.02
C LEU A 54 -3.85 -8.06 -5.16
N ASP A 55 -4.23 -8.45 -6.38
CA ASP A 55 -5.42 -9.29 -6.57
C ASP A 55 -5.15 -10.76 -6.22
N GLY A 56 -6.17 -11.60 -6.31
CA GLY A 56 -6.06 -13.03 -6.01
C GLY A 56 -5.14 -13.83 -6.95
N GLN A 57 -4.55 -13.20 -7.97
CA GLN A 57 -3.55 -13.79 -8.86
C GLN A 57 -2.15 -13.21 -8.60
N GLY A 58 -2.00 -12.35 -7.59
CA GLY A 58 -0.74 -11.69 -7.26
C GLY A 58 -0.42 -10.47 -8.14
N LYS A 59 -1.36 -10.00 -8.98
CA LYS A 59 -1.14 -8.81 -9.81
C LYS A 59 -1.30 -7.55 -8.96
N GLU A 60 -0.34 -6.63 -9.06
CA GLU A 60 -0.44 -5.30 -8.43
C GLU A 60 -1.61 -4.50 -8.99
N VAL A 61 -2.52 -4.10 -8.09
CA VAL A 61 -3.71 -3.29 -8.43
C VAL A 61 -3.70 -1.91 -7.81
N ALA A 62 -2.94 -1.70 -6.74
CA ALA A 62 -2.72 -0.36 -6.17
C ALA A 62 -1.39 -0.30 -5.42
N ARG A 63 -0.77 0.88 -5.45
CA ARG A 63 0.45 1.19 -4.71
C ARG A 63 0.36 2.56 -4.07
N LEU A 64 0.77 2.65 -2.82
CA LEU A 64 0.88 3.91 -2.09
C LEU A 64 2.26 4.03 -1.46
N SER A 65 3.04 5.00 -1.93
CA SER A 65 4.36 5.33 -1.39
C SER A 65 4.28 6.44 -0.34
N GLY A 66 5.00 6.29 0.77
CA GLY A 66 5.01 7.28 1.86
C GLY A 66 3.97 7.04 2.96
N GLY A 67 3.21 5.94 2.86
CA GLY A 67 2.22 5.50 3.84
C GLY A 67 0.94 6.35 3.88
N LEU A 68 -0.03 5.87 4.66
CA LEU A 68 -1.31 6.54 4.89
C LEU A 68 -1.13 7.73 5.84
N LYS A 69 -1.67 8.89 5.46
CA LYS A 69 -1.56 10.14 6.24
C LYS A 69 -2.76 10.40 7.14
N SER A 70 -3.93 9.91 6.76
CA SER A 70 -5.17 10.08 7.53
C SER A 70 -6.05 8.84 7.47
N LYS A 71 -7.03 8.79 8.38
CA LYS A 71 -8.06 7.73 8.41
C LYS A 71 -8.88 7.75 7.12
N GLU A 72 -9.25 8.94 6.68
CA GLU A 72 -10.10 9.19 5.52
C GLU A 72 -9.41 8.67 4.26
N ASP A 73 -8.11 8.92 4.12
CA ASP A 73 -7.31 8.38 3.02
C ASP A 73 -7.26 6.85 3.04
N ALA A 74 -7.18 6.23 4.22
CA ALA A 74 -7.16 4.77 4.36
C ALA A 74 -8.48 4.12 3.96
N LEU A 75 -9.60 4.69 4.42
CA LEU A 75 -10.94 4.22 4.07
C LEU A 75 -11.25 4.46 2.59
N LEU A 76 -10.75 5.56 2.02
CA LEU A 76 -10.91 5.83 0.60
C LEU A 76 -10.06 4.87 -0.26
N LEU A 77 -8.87 4.52 0.20
CA LEU A 77 -8.02 3.52 -0.45
C LEU A 77 -8.65 2.14 -0.42
N ASP A 78 -9.23 1.75 0.72
CA ASP A 78 -10.02 0.51 0.82
C ASP A 78 -11.12 0.49 -0.24
N ARG A 79 -11.94 1.55 -0.30
CA ARG A 79 -13.01 1.70 -1.29
C ARG A 79 -12.48 1.60 -2.72
N PHE A 80 -11.38 2.28 -3.03
CA PHE A 80 -10.76 2.26 -4.35
C PHE A 80 -10.39 0.83 -4.80
N VAL A 81 -9.84 0.03 -3.89
CA VAL A 81 -9.42 -1.34 -4.17
C VAL A 81 -10.61 -2.29 -4.21
N THR A 82 -11.49 -2.28 -3.21
CA THR A 82 -12.64 -3.19 -3.13
C THR A 82 -13.64 -2.97 -4.25
N GLU A 83 -13.88 -1.72 -4.65
CA GLU A 83 -14.75 -1.39 -5.79
C GLU A 83 -14.04 -1.51 -7.15
N LYS A 84 -12.80 -1.99 -7.18
CA LYS A 84 -11.99 -2.19 -8.40
C LYS A 84 -11.84 -0.91 -9.23
N ARG A 85 -11.79 0.25 -8.59
CA ARG A 85 -11.65 1.57 -9.26
C ARG A 85 -10.30 1.71 -9.95
N TYR A 86 -9.29 0.96 -9.52
CA TYR A 86 -7.99 0.84 -10.18
C TYR A 86 -8.06 0.40 -11.65
N ARG A 87 -9.17 -0.18 -12.10
CA ARG A 87 -9.39 -0.52 -13.51
C ARG A 87 -9.66 0.70 -14.39
N LYS A 88 -9.96 1.86 -13.79
CA LYS A 88 -10.35 3.09 -14.48
C LYS A 88 -9.34 4.23 -14.31
N SER A 89 -8.70 4.34 -13.15
CA SER A 89 -7.74 5.41 -12.85
C SER A 89 -6.76 4.99 -11.75
N ASP A 90 -5.73 5.79 -11.52
CA ASP A 90 -4.92 5.67 -10.31
C ASP A 90 -5.65 6.24 -9.07
N PHE A 91 -5.10 5.94 -7.89
CA PHE A 91 -5.67 6.33 -6.61
C PHE A 91 -5.64 7.85 -6.39
N SER A 92 -4.62 8.55 -6.89
CA SER A 92 -4.50 10.02 -6.73
C SER A 92 -5.60 10.72 -7.52
N THR A 93 -5.85 10.29 -8.76
CA THR A 93 -6.97 10.79 -9.56
C THR A 93 -8.31 10.48 -8.87
N PHE A 94 -8.53 9.24 -8.43
CA PHE A 94 -9.76 8.88 -7.73
C PHE A 94 -9.97 9.73 -6.47
N LYS A 95 -8.93 9.92 -5.67
CA LYS A 95 -8.98 10.75 -4.46
C LYS A 95 -9.34 12.21 -4.74
N ALA A 96 -8.82 12.79 -5.82
CA ALA A 96 -9.16 14.15 -6.21
C ALA A 96 -10.65 14.30 -6.54
N THR A 97 -11.24 13.31 -7.23
CA THR A 97 -12.67 13.34 -7.60
C THR A 97 -13.65 13.23 -6.44
N GLN A 98 -13.19 12.75 -5.27
CA GLN A 98 -14.02 12.56 -4.08
C GLN A 98 -13.92 13.75 -3.10
N ARG A 99 -13.09 14.75 -3.43
CA ARG A 99 -12.88 15.98 -2.65
C ARG A 99 -13.62 17.20 -3.21
N GLY A 100 -14.34 17.03 -4.32
CA GLY A 100 -15.34 17.98 -4.83
C GLY A 100 -16.74 17.52 -4.44
#